data_AF-A0A924XL35-F1
#
_entry.id   AF-A0A924XL35-F1
#
_cell.length_a   1.000
_cell.length_b   1.000
_cell.length_c   1.000
_cell.angle_alpha   90.00
_cell.angle_beta   90.00
_cell.angle_gamma   90.00
#
_symmetry.space_group_name_H-M   'P 1'
#
loop_
_entity.id
_entity.type
_entity.pdbx_description
1 polymer ?
#
loop_
_entity_poly.entity_id
_entity_poly.type
_entity_poly.pdbx_seq_one_letter_code
_entity_poly.pdbx_strand_id
1 'polypeptide(L)'
;ISPLPLQRDEKTSRSTPSTSRTGETGKTFKNRYDDSREYQDPLLSGQKAASNETDTNKPVLSNDEWMKKRTIEELKTIVQAVQGGITDPWQLTDLIFYARHPEMKGVPLTNEYKDLLDEWNSISAFLVHPTINEIGDFLGANVLKGEIGSDKTKSGAQNFNVAFQKASNFRINSGSLNQYTTRFDDVIANAVEHCPGLSPAILKSLLAQESNFRPGVINSYGYAGIAQFGRVAAREVGLNVGIAGSASDERLDPSKAIPGAARLLSVKAQRLSEMAFSRYGQPNGIEFWKFVTAAYNGGEGTVALAMGNAYRTGMEQARAKGLVGTEAVSFARRHASVWDNLKIGGMNSPLGQAAARFFPKIAVEKYHEIGNYATQIISRAAV
;
A
#
# COMPACT_ATOMS: atom_id res chain seq x y z
N ILE A 1 34.79 -16.74 -8.94
CA ILE A 1 35.43 -15.73 -9.81
C ILE A 1 36.05 -14.70 -8.87
N SER A 2 37.37 -14.75 -8.72
CA SER A 2 38.15 -13.92 -7.78
C SER A 2 38.19 -12.45 -8.23
N PRO A 3 38.23 -11.47 -7.31
CA PRO A 3 38.35 -10.07 -7.68
C PRO A 3 39.82 -9.65 -7.86
N LEU A 4 40.06 -8.83 -8.90
CA LEU A 4 41.32 -8.12 -9.15
C LEU A 4 41.46 -6.89 -8.23
N PRO A 5 42.69 -6.46 -7.87
CA PRO A 5 42.92 -5.38 -6.92
C PRO A 5 42.93 -4.01 -7.59
N LEU A 6 42.27 -3.03 -6.98
CA LEU A 6 42.34 -1.61 -7.36
C LEU A 6 43.54 -0.95 -6.66
N GLN A 7 44.43 -0.38 -7.46
CA GLN A 7 45.56 0.45 -7.04
C GLN A 7 45.08 1.77 -6.43
N ARG A 8 45.76 2.19 -5.35
CA ARG A 8 45.66 3.51 -4.72
C ARG A 8 46.54 4.49 -5.48
N ASP A 9 46.03 5.70 -5.70
CA ASP A 9 46.87 6.88 -5.93
C ASP A 9 46.63 7.93 -4.83
N GLU A 10 47.76 8.45 -4.36
CA GLU A 10 47.94 9.41 -3.29
C GLU A 10 47.81 10.87 -3.77
N LYS A 11 47.42 11.73 -2.82
CA LYS A 11 47.82 13.15 -2.62
C LYS A 11 47.47 14.17 -3.71
N THR A 12 46.68 15.16 -3.29
CA THR A 12 47.17 16.56 -3.30
C THR A 12 46.44 17.40 -2.26
N SER A 13 47.25 18.00 -1.39
CA SER A 13 46.95 18.97 -0.35
C SER A 13 46.53 20.33 -0.92
N ARG A 14 45.52 20.98 -0.34
CA ARG A 14 45.37 22.44 -0.45
C ARG A 14 44.85 23.07 0.84
N SER A 15 45.47 24.20 1.12
CA SER A 15 45.51 25.03 2.31
C SER A 15 44.22 25.81 2.59
N THR A 16 44.03 26.12 3.88
CA THR A 16 43.08 27.09 4.44
C THR A 16 43.36 28.52 3.98
N PRO A 17 42.38 29.43 4.12
CA PRO A 17 42.49 30.39 5.21
C PRO A 17 41.20 30.62 6.01
N SER A 18 41.46 30.98 7.28
CA SER A 18 40.58 31.45 8.33
C SER A 18 39.95 32.81 8.02
N THR A 19 38.65 32.95 8.28
CA THR A 19 38.05 34.22 8.72
C THR A 19 36.92 33.94 9.70
N SER A 20 37.12 34.40 10.93
CA SER A 20 36.18 34.51 12.03
C SER A 20 35.06 35.52 11.73
N ARG A 21 33.81 35.19 12.06
CA ARG A 21 32.81 36.20 12.43
C ARG A 21 31.78 35.65 13.42
N THR A 22 31.60 36.43 14.47
CA THR A 22 30.74 36.32 15.65
C THR A 22 29.27 36.63 15.36
N GLY A 23 28.36 36.12 16.21
CA GLY A 23 26.97 36.58 16.36
C GLY A 23 25.96 35.42 16.34
N GLU A 24 25.60 34.87 17.50
CA GLU A 24 24.35 35.18 18.23
C GLU A 24 23.06 34.69 17.56
N THR A 25 22.46 33.61 18.10
CA THR A 25 21.22 33.66 18.91
C THR A 25 20.71 32.24 19.13
N GLY A 26 20.73 31.81 20.40
CA GLY A 26 20.12 30.55 20.82
C GLY A 26 18.60 30.67 20.88
N LYS A 27 17.90 29.74 20.21
CA LYS A 27 16.52 29.39 20.55
C LYS A 27 16.41 27.87 20.64
N THR A 28 16.38 27.41 21.88
CA THR A 28 16.14 26.04 22.30
C THR A 28 14.68 25.69 22.03
N PHE A 29 14.40 24.91 20.98
CA PHE A 29 13.09 24.30 20.78
C PHE A 29 12.97 23.09 21.71
N LYS A 30 12.24 23.27 22.83
CA LYS A 30 11.75 22.16 23.66
C LYS A 30 10.55 21.53 22.94
N ASN A 31 10.75 20.38 22.30
CA ASN A 31 9.64 19.50 21.93
C ASN A 31 9.11 18.84 23.20
N ARG A 32 7.99 19.36 23.69
CA ARG A 32 7.17 18.77 24.74
C ARG A 32 5.97 18.13 24.03
N TYR A 33 6.06 16.83 23.75
CA TYR A 33 4.90 16.01 23.38
C TYR A 33 4.78 14.94 24.45
N ASP A 34 3.92 15.24 25.42
CA ASP A 34 3.36 14.30 26.37
C ASP A 34 1.89 14.69 26.47
N ASP A 35 1.05 14.02 25.68
CA ASP A 35 -0.42 14.10 25.78
C ASP A 35 -0.97 12.77 25.27
N SER A 36 -0.89 11.74 26.11
CA SER A 36 -1.65 10.49 25.94
C SER A 36 -3.12 10.78 26.26
N ARG A 37 -3.86 11.30 25.27
CA ARG A 37 -5.33 11.29 25.33
C ARG A 37 -5.85 9.96 24.82
N GLU A 38 -6.39 9.21 25.77
CA GLU A 38 -7.24 8.05 25.59
C GLU A 38 -8.39 8.42 24.62
N TYR A 39 -8.47 7.72 23.49
CA TYR A 39 -9.51 7.92 22.47
C TYR A 39 -10.84 7.41 23.03
N GLN A 40 -11.78 8.32 23.33
CA GLN A 40 -13.17 7.98 23.63
C GLN A 40 -14.00 8.08 22.35
N ASP A 41 -14.62 6.96 21.95
CA ASP A 41 -15.51 6.88 20.79
C ASP A 41 -16.80 7.70 21.03
N PRO A 42 -17.12 8.70 20.19
CA PRO A 42 -18.34 9.51 20.31
C PRO A 42 -19.64 8.69 20.21
N LEU A 43 -19.62 7.50 19.58
CA LEU A 43 -20.82 6.66 19.42
C LEU A 43 -21.30 5.99 20.73
N LEU A 44 -20.46 5.94 21.77
CA LEU A 44 -20.87 5.46 23.10
C LEU A 44 -21.58 6.53 23.96
N SER A 45 -21.51 7.81 23.57
CA SER A 45 -22.07 8.91 24.36
C SER A 45 -23.53 9.26 24.03
N GLY A 46 -24.07 8.76 22.91
CA GLY A 46 -25.38 9.13 22.38
C GLY A 46 -26.58 8.26 22.83
N GLN A 47 -26.38 7.13 23.51
CA GLN A 47 -27.47 6.27 23.97
C GLN A 47 -27.81 6.50 25.45
N LYS A 48 -28.29 7.69 25.78
CA LYS A 48 -29.01 7.95 27.05
C LYS A 48 -30.29 8.73 26.79
N ALA A 49 -31.32 8.04 26.33
CA ALA A 49 -32.70 8.21 26.81
C ALA A 49 -33.63 7.24 26.07
N ALA A 50 -34.49 6.57 26.85
CA ALA A 50 -35.67 5.81 26.47
C ALA A 50 -35.48 4.39 25.90
N SER A 51 -35.19 3.43 26.79
CA SER A 51 -35.93 2.16 26.84
C SER A 51 -35.72 1.46 28.19
N ASN A 52 -36.72 1.57 29.06
CA ASN A 52 -36.94 0.62 30.14
C ASN A 52 -37.46 -0.68 29.51
N GLU A 53 -36.59 -1.64 29.23
CA GLU A 53 -36.97 -3.05 29.13
C GLU A 53 -35.71 -3.91 29.37
N THR A 54 -35.80 -4.73 30.40
CA THR A 54 -34.76 -5.59 30.94
C THR A 54 -34.53 -6.78 30.00
N ASP A 55 -33.66 -6.62 29.01
CA ASP A 55 -33.07 -7.72 28.24
C ASP A 55 -31.58 -7.85 28.65
N THR A 56 -31.35 -8.28 29.89
CA THR A 56 -30.02 -8.34 30.54
C THR A 56 -29.13 -9.49 30.06
N ASN A 57 -29.46 -10.13 28.94
CA ASN A 57 -28.77 -11.34 28.49
C ASN A 57 -28.19 -11.28 27.07
N LYS A 58 -28.05 -10.09 26.48
CA LYS A 58 -27.27 -9.95 25.23
C LYS A 58 -25.78 -9.98 25.57
N PRO A 59 -25.01 -10.96 25.07
CA PRO A 59 -23.57 -10.98 25.27
C PRO A 59 -22.97 -9.72 24.65
N VAL A 60 -22.23 -8.96 25.45
CA VAL A 60 -21.44 -7.83 24.98
C VAL A 60 -20.36 -8.40 24.06
N LEU A 61 -20.47 -8.14 22.76
CA LEU A 61 -19.44 -8.50 21.80
C LEU A 61 -18.13 -7.79 22.18
N SER A 62 -17.02 -8.50 22.04
CA SER A 62 -15.71 -7.84 22.12
C SER A 62 -15.58 -6.77 21.03
N ASN A 63 -14.71 -5.79 21.24
CA ASN A 63 -14.46 -4.72 20.27
C ASN A 63 -14.09 -5.29 18.89
N ASP A 64 -13.28 -6.35 18.86
CA ASP A 64 -12.85 -7.02 17.63
C ASP A 64 -14.01 -7.71 16.91
N GLU A 65 -14.91 -8.38 17.64
CA GLU A 65 -16.10 -9.00 17.06
C GLU A 65 -17.07 -7.95 16.51
N TRP A 66 -17.20 -6.82 17.21
CA TRP A 66 -18.01 -5.71 16.74
C TRP A 66 -17.46 -5.12 15.44
N MET A 67 -16.14 -4.86 15.38
CA MET A 67 -15.48 -4.36 14.18
C MET A 67 -15.63 -5.34 13.01
N LYS A 68 -15.41 -6.65 13.23
CA LYS A 68 -15.61 -7.68 12.20
C LYS A 68 -17.03 -7.69 11.68
N LYS A 69 -18.02 -7.63 12.57
CA LYS A 69 -19.44 -7.61 12.20
C LYS A 69 -19.78 -6.36 11.38
N ARG A 70 -19.28 -5.20 11.79
CA ARG A 70 -19.44 -3.93 11.06
C ARG A 70 -18.84 -4.02 9.65
N THR A 71 -17.58 -4.45 9.53
CA THR A 71 -16.91 -4.61 8.23
C THR A 71 -17.68 -5.55 7.30
N ILE A 72 -18.23 -6.66 7.82
CA ILE A 72 -19.06 -7.58 7.03
C ILE A 72 -20.32 -6.88 6.49
N GLU A 73 -21.02 -6.08 7.29
CA GLU A 73 -22.22 -5.35 6.83
C GLU A 73 -21.87 -4.26 5.81
N GLU A 74 -20.73 -3.58 5.98
CA GLU A 74 -20.27 -2.58 5.01
C GLU A 74 -19.89 -3.23 3.67
N LEU A 75 -19.21 -4.38 3.68
CA LEU A 75 -18.92 -5.17 2.47
C LEU A 75 -20.21 -5.63 1.77
N LYS A 76 -21.20 -6.13 2.52
CA LYS A 76 -22.52 -6.48 1.96
C LYS A 76 -23.17 -5.28 1.28
N THR A 77 -23.09 -4.11 1.92
CA THR A 77 -23.65 -2.85 1.39
C THR A 77 -22.98 -2.47 0.07
N ILE A 78 -21.64 -2.55 -0.02
CA ILE A 78 -20.89 -2.30 -1.27
C ILE A 78 -21.32 -3.29 -2.37
N VAL A 79 -21.36 -4.59 -2.06
CA VAL A 79 -21.76 -5.63 -3.00
C VAL A 79 -23.17 -5.38 -3.54
N GLN A 80 -24.13 -5.07 -2.66
CA GLN A 80 -25.50 -4.77 -3.06
C GLN A 80 -25.59 -3.52 -3.94
N ALA A 81 -24.82 -2.47 -3.63
CA ALA A 81 -24.76 -1.26 -4.43
C ALA A 81 -24.18 -1.54 -5.84
N VAL A 82 -23.11 -2.35 -5.93
CA VAL A 82 -22.54 -2.78 -7.22
C VAL A 82 -23.54 -3.62 -8.02
N GLN A 83 -24.25 -4.54 -7.38
CA GLN A 83 -25.34 -5.30 -8.01
C GLN A 83 -26.50 -4.40 -8.48
N GLY A 84 -26.72 -3.27 -7.80
CA GLY A 84 -27.66 -2.21 -8.18
C GLY A 84 -27.14 -1.29 -9.29
N GLY A 85 -25.93 -1.52 -9.81
CA GLY A 85 -25.33 -0.73 -10.90
C GLY A 85 -24.43 0.43 -10.43
N ILE A 86 -24.21 0.60 -9.13
CA ILE A 86 -23.30 1.62 -8.60
C ILE A 86 -21.88 1.06 -8.63
N THR A 87 -21.10 1.44 -9.64
CA THR A 87 -19.71 0.96 -9.84
C THR A 87 -18.65 2.01 -9.58
N ASP A 88 -19.05 3.27 -9.38
CA ASP A 88 -18.12 4.36 -9.08
C ASP A 88 -17.55 4.21 -7.65
N PRO A 89 -16.22 4.07 -7.49
CA PRO A 89 -15.60 3.93 -6.17
C PRO A 89 -15.90 5.09 -5.22
N TRP A 90 -16.14 6.29 -5.75
CA TRP A 90 -16.37 7.48 -4.92
C TRP A 90 -17.77 7.43 -4.31
N GLN A 91 -18.79 7.12 -5.11
CA GLN A 91 -20.16 6.86 -4.63
C GLN A 91 -20.23 5.71 -3.61
N LEU A 92 -19.46 4.64 -3.83
CA LEU A 92 -19.39 3.51 -2.89
C LEU A 92 -18.68 3.88 -1.59
N THR A 93 -17.66 4.74 -1.65
CA THR A 93 -16.99 5.27 -0.45
C THR A 93 -17.94 6.16 0.34
N ASP A 94 -18.64 7.08 -0.34
CA ASP A 94 -19.66 7.94 0.25
C ASP A 94 -20.79 7.14 0.91
N LEU A 95 -21.23 6.05 0.29
CA LEU A 95 -22.26 5.16 0.83
C LEU A 95 -21.90 4.65 2.22
N ILE A 96 -20.66 4.16 2.39
CA ILE A 96 -20.17 3.66 3.67
C ILE A 96 -19.86 4.80 4.63
N PHE A 97 -19.21 5.85 4.14
CA PHE A 97 -18.86 7.01 4.96
C PHE A 97 -20.11 7.67 5.57
N TYR A 98 -21.17 7.93 4.80
CA TYR A 98 -22.41 8.52 5.32
C TYR A 98 -23.25 7.55 6.15
N ALA A 99 -23.06 6.23 6.01
CA ALA A 99 -23.65 5.28 6.93
C ALA A 99 -23.02 5.38 8.33
N ARG A 100 -21.73 5.76 8.40
CA ARG A 100 -20.98 5.98 9.64
C ARG A 100 -21.19 7.40 10.21
N HIS A 101 -21.29 8.38 9.31
CA HIS A 101 -21.39 9.81 9.60
C HIS A 101 -22.64 10.42 8.93
N PRO A 102 -23.85 10.08 9.39
CA PRO A 102 -25.07 10.61 8.81
C PRO A 102 -25.15 12.15 8.90
N GLU A 103 -24.49 12.75 9.90
CA GLU A 103 -24.37 14.20 10.09
C GLU A 103 -23.60 14.91 8.98
N MET A 104 -22.75 14.19 8.24
CA MET A 104 -21.95 14.75 7.15
C MET A 104 -22.66 14.70 5.80
N LYS A 105 -23.88 14.16 5.72
CA LYS A 105 -24.59 14.01 4.45
C LYS A 105 -24.93 15.38 3.84
N GLY A 106 -24.34 15.67 2.68
CA GLY A 106 -24.50 16.96 1.98
C GLY A 106 -23.60 18.07 2.50
N VAL A 107 -22.77 17.79 3.50
CA VAL A 107 -21.73 18.71 3.99
C VAL A 107 -20.43 18.43 3.21
N PRO A 108 -19.77 19.46 2.65
CA PRO A 108 -18.51 19.25 1.94
C PRO A 108 -17.39 18.84 2.91
N LEU A 109 -16.67 17.75 2.60
CA LEU A 109 -15.43 17.40 3.29
C LEU A 109 -14.32 18.38 2.90
N THR A 110 -14.10 19.39 3.74
CA THR A 110 -12.99 20.35 3.65
C THR A 110 -11.81 19.90 4.50
N ASN A 111 -10.68 20.61 4.40
CA ASN A 111 -9.49 20.38 5.25
C ASN A 111 -9.75 20.61 6.75
N GLU A 112 -10.87 21.24 7.12
CA GLU A 112 -11.26 21.41 8.53
C GLU A 112 -11.67 20.08 9.16
N TYR A 113 -12.07 19.11 8.35
CA TYR A 113 -12.47 17.75 8.76
C TYR A 113 -11.37 16.73 8.48
N LYS A 114 -10.12 17.03 8.85
CA LYS A 114 -8.97 16.19 8.49
C LYS A 114 -9.15 14.72 8.89
N ASP A 115 -9.62 14.46 10.11
CA ASP A 115 -9.79 13.09 10.60
C ASP A 115 -10.86 12.32 9.82
N LEU A 116 -11.96 12.99 9.45
CA LEU A 116 -13.01 12.40 8.63
C LEU A 116 -12.56 12.19 7.18
N LEU A 117 -11.71 13.08 6.66
CA LEU A 117 -11.10 12.92 5.34
C LEU A 117 -10.14 11.73 5.32
N ASP A 118 -9.34 11.55 6.37
CA ASP A 118 -8.45 10.40 6.55
C ASP A 118 -9.26 9.10 6.69
N GLU A 119 -10.41 9.12 7.39
CA GLU A 119 -11.35 8.00 7.44
C GLU A 119 -11.98 7.70 6.07
N TRP A 120 -12.45 8.72 5.34
CA TRP A 120 -13.02 8.56 4.00
C TRP A 120 -11.99 7.92 3.05
N ASN A 121 -10.75 8.42 3.07
CA ASN A 121 -9.65 7.85 2.30
C ASN A 121 -9.36 6.40 2.71
N SER A 122 -9.44 6.10 4.01
CA SER A 122 -9.28 4.75 4.54
C SER A 122 -10.39 3.82 4.06
N ILE A 123 -11.67 4.22 4.12
CA ILE A 123 -12.79 3.44 3.59
C ILE A 123 -12.58 3.14 2.09
N SER A 124 -12.19 4.16 1.33
CA SER A 124 -11.93 4.02 -0.10
C SER A 124 -10.84 2.98 -0.37
N ALA A 125 -9.67 3.15 0.28
CA ALA A 125 -8.49 2.33 0.05
C ALA A 125 -8.65 0.90 0.58
N PHE A 126 -9.35 0.72 1.70
CA PHE A 126 -9.32 -0.51 2.48
C PHE A 126 -10.57 -1.36 2.35
N LEU A 127 -11.70 -0.77 1.97
CA LEU A 127 -12.97 -1.47 1.84
C LEU A 127 -13.45 -1.46 0.40
N VAL A 128 -13.60 -0.27 -0.19
CA VAL A 128 -14.27 -0.11 -1.49
C VAL A 128 -13.41 -0.63 -2.63
N HIS A 129 -12.18 -0.13 -2.77
CA HIS A 129 -11.31 -0.52 -3.87
C HIS A 129 -11.02 -2.03 -3.88
N PRO A 130 -10.62 -2.68 -2.76
CA PRO A 130 -10.44 -4.12 -2.71
C PRO A 130 -11.69 -4.89 -3.16
N THR A 131 -12.87 -4.52 -2.65
CA THR A 131 -14.13 -5.17 -2.99
C THR A 131 -14.47 -5.06 -4.48
N ILE A 132 -14.29 -3.88 -5.08
CA ILE A 132 -14.53 -3.68 -6.52
C ILE A 132 -13.57 -4.53 -7.35
N ASN A 133 -12.30 -4.63 -6.95
CA ASN A 133 -11.31 -5.45 -7.66
C ASN A 133 -11.70 -6.93 -7.61
N GLU A 134 -12.07 -7.45 -6.44
CA GLU A 134 -12.52 -8.84 -6.29
C GLU A 134 -13.78 -9.14 -7.12
N ILE A 135 -14.75 -8.21 -7.11
CA ILE A 135 -15.96 -8.33 -7.94
C ILE A 135 -15.60 -8.30 -9.43
N GLY A 136 -14.70 -7.41 -9.84
CA GLY A 136 -14.25 -7.28 -11.23
C GLY A 136 -13.51 -8.51 -11.74
N ASP A 137 -12.67 -9.11 -10.89
CA ASP A 137 -11.97 -10.35 -11.20
C ASP A 137 -12.95 -11.53 -11.31
N PHE A 138 -14.01 -11.55 -10.48
CA PHE A 138 -15.00 -12.62 -10.48
C PHE A 138 -16.02 -12.52 -11.63
N LEU A 139 -16.48 -11.30 -11.95
CA LEU A 139 -17.50 -11.06 -12.99
C LEU A 139 -16.88 -10.81 -14.38
N GLY A 140 -15.57 -10.62 -14.45
CA GLY A 140 -14.87 -10.15 -15.64
C GLY A 140 -15.07 -8.66 -15.88
N ALA A 141 -14.04 -8.00 -16.45
CA ALA A 141 -13.98 -6.55 -16.65
C ALA A 141 -15.16 -5.95 -17.47
N ASN A 142 -15.94 -6.77 -18.17
CA ASN A 142 -17.04 -6.35 -19.02
C ASN A 142 -18.31 -5.99 -18.20
N VAL A 143 -18.54 -6.63 -17.05
CA VAL A 143 -19.73 -6.37 -16.22
C VAL A 143 -19.66 -5.00 -15.54
N LEU A 144 -18.48 -4.57 -15.11
CA LEU A 144 -18.27 -3.27 -14.45
C LEU A 144 -18.36 -2.08 -15.43
N LYS A 145 -18.25 -2.31 -16.75
CA LYS A 145 -18.37 -1.27 -17.78
C LYS A 145 -19.82 -0.96 -18.16
N GLY A 146 -20.80 -1.62 -17.55
CA GLY A 146 -22.21 -1.44 -17.90
C GLY A 146 -22.61 -2.09 -19.24
N GLU A 147 -21.76 -2.94 -19.81
CA GLU A 147 -22.04 -3.71 -21.03
C GLU A 147 -22.82 -5.00 -20.71
N ILE A 148 -23.81 -4.92 -19.84
CA ILE A 148 -24.69 -6.06 -19.54
C ILE A 148 -25.77 -6.11 -20.62
N GLY A 149 -25.56 -6.94 -21.63
CA GLY A 149 -26.62 -7.40 -22.52
C GLY A 149 -27.78 -7.95 -21.68
N SER A 150 -29.01 -7.61 -22.06
CA SER A 150 -30.26 -7.73 -21.30
C SER A 150 -30.73 -9.15 -20.95
N ASP A 151 -29.85 -10.13 -20.81
CA ASP A 151 -30.24 -11.51 -20.54
C ASP A 151 -30.41 -11.74 -19.03
N LYS A 152 -31.68 -11.64 -18.61
CA LYS A 152 -32.17 -11.83 -17.24
C LYS A 152 -31.93 -13.27 -16.78
N THR A 153 -30.76 -13.58 -16.23
CA THR A 153 -30.58 -14.83 -15.48
C THR A 153 -30.44 -14.57 -13.99
N LYS A 154 -31.43 -15.07 -13.24
CA LYS A 154 -31.47 -15.10 -11.76
C LYS A 154 -30.36 -15.97 -11.14
N SER A 155 -29.39 -16.45 -11.91
CA SER A 155 -28.28 -17.32 -11.49
C SER A 155 -27.10 -16.55 -10.89
N GLY A 156 -26.93 -15.27 -11.23
CA GLY A 156 -25.78 -14.46 -10.77
C GLY A 156 -25.75 -14.26 -9.24
N ALA A 157 -26.91 -14.00 -8.63
CA ALA A 157 -27.00 -13.74 -7.19
C ALA A 157 -26.71 -14.99 -6.32
N GLN A 158 -27.07 -16.19 -6.79
CA GLN A 158 -26.79 -17.44 -6.07
C GLN A 158 -25.31 -17.85 -6.18
N ASN A 159 -24.69 -17.68 -7.34
CA ASN A 159 -23.26 -17.96 -7.52
C ASN A 159 -22.38 -17.00 -6.70
N PHE A 160 -22.84 -15.78 -6.46
CA PHE A 160 -22.12 -14.77 -5.68
C PHE A 160 -22.06 -15.11 -4.18
N ASN A 161 -23.18 -15.51 -3.56
CA ASN A 161 -23.19 -15.91 -2.14
C ASN A 161 -22.29 -17.13 -1.86
N VAL A 162 -22.21 -18.06 -2.81
CA VAL A 162 -21.33 -19.24 -2.73
C VAL A 162 -19.86 -18.85 -2.92
N ALA A 163 -19.55 -17.88 -3.78
CA ALA A 163 -18.19 -17.38 -3.98
C ALA A 163 -17.67 -16.59 -2.78
N PHE A 164 -18.50 -15.73 -2.18
CA PHE A 164 -18.16 -14.99 -0.96
C PHE A 164 -17.86 -15.94 0.21
N GLN A 165 -18.66 -16.99 0.40
CA GLN A 165 -18.38 -18.04 1.41
C GLN A 165 -17.14 -18.88 1.11
N LYS A 166 -16.71 -19.02 -0.16
CA LYS A 166 -15.48 -19.71 -0.54
C LYS A 166 -14.24 -18.84 -0.34
N ALA A 167 -14.31 -17.55 -0.67
CA ALA A 167 -13.24 -16.59 -0.46
C ALA A 167 -12.93 -16.43 1.05
N SER A 168 -13.96 -16.47 1.91
CA SER A 168 -13.78 -16.42 3.36
C SER A 168 -13.20 -17.69 3.99
N ASN A 169 -13.06 -18.80 3.25
CA ASN A 169 -12.68 -20.13 3.79
C ASN A 169 -11.44 -20.76 3.13
N PHE A 170 -10.60 -19.98 2.43
CA PHE A 170 -9.49 -20.53 1.63
C PHE A 170 -8.27 -20.93 2.49
N ARG A 171 -7.99 -22.24 2.61
CA ARG A 171 -6.73 -22.82 3.13
C ARG A 171 -5.97 -23.54 2.00
N ILE A 172 -4.68 -23.25 1.84
CA ILE A 172 -3.81 -23.74 0.75
C ILE A 172 -2.97 -24.96 1.21
N ASN A 173 -2.81 -25.96 0.34
CA ASN A 173 -1.93 -27.14 0.49
C ASN A 173 -0.90 -27.18 -0.67
N SER A 174 0.42 -27.29 -0.38
CA SER A 174 1.46 -27.53 -1.41
C SER A 174 2.78 -28.14 -0.86
N GLY A 175 2.92 -29.47 -0.93
CA GLY A 175 4.03 -30.23 -0.33
C GLY A 175 5.46 -29.91 -0.82
N SER A 176 6.36 -29.71 0.15
CA SER A 176 7.84 -29.74 0.11
C SER A 176 8.68 -28.47 -0.16
N LEU A 177 8.10 -27.37 -0.65
CA LEU A 177 8.62 -26.01 -0.33
C LEU A 177 7.99 -25.46 0.97
N ASN A 178 7.06 -26.22 1.55
CA ASN A 178 6.04 -25.72 2.46
C ASN A 178 6.50 -25.47 3.90
N GLN A 179 7.49 -26.19 4.43
CA GLN A 179 7.76 -26.08 5.87
C GLN A 179 8.30 -24.72 6.32
N TYR A 180 9.15 -24.07 5.51
CA TYR A 180 9.68 -22.74 5.84
C TYR A 180 8.70 -21.62 5.49
N THR A 181 7.90 -21.78 4.43
CA THR A 181 6.91 -20.79 4.01
C THR A 181 5.71 -20.79 4.94
N THR A 182 5.24 -21.95 5.42
CA THR A 182 4.05 -22.03 6.28
C THR A 182 4.34 -21.70 7.74
N ARG A 183 5.59 -21.78 8.20
CA ARG A 183 5.98 -21.47 9.59
C ARG A 183 5.54 -20.06 10.02
N PHE A 184 5.46 -19.14 9.07
CA PHE A 184 5.14 -17.74 9.34
C PHE A 184 3.70 -17.37 8.96
N ASP A 185 2.85 -18.33 8.57
CA ASP A 185 1.52 -18.04 8.03
C ASP A 185 0.64 -17.31 9.04
N ASP A 186 0.66 -17.72 10.31
CA ASP A 186 -0.13 -17.04 11.35
C ASP A 186 0.35 -15.60 11.58
N VAL A 187 1.68 -15.38 11.56
CA VAL A 187 2.28 -14.05 11.72
C VAL A 187 1.99 -13.17 10.50
N ILE A 188 2.02 -13.74 9.30
CA ILE A 188 1.69 -13.04 8.05
C ILE A 188 0.21 -12.69 8.02
N ALA A 189 -0.67 -13.62 8.37
CA ALA A 189 -2.12 -13.41 8.42
C ALA A 189 -2.48 -12.29 9.39
N ASN A 190 -1.87 -12.26 10.58
CA ASN A 190 -2.05 -11.17 11.53
C ASN A 190 -1.43 -9.86 11.01
N ALA A 191 -0.23 -9.90 10.43
CA ALA A 191 0.46 -8.70 9.96
C ALA A 191 -0.33 -7.92 8.89
N VAL A 192 -1.03 -8.62 7.98
CA VAL A 192 -1.81 -7.95 6.93
C VAL A 192 -3.07 -7.26 7.45
N GLU A 193 -3.57 -7.60 8.65
CA GLU A 193 -4.71 -6.91 9.27
C GLU A 193 -4.40 -5.42 9.52
N HIS A 194 -3.12 -5.06 9.67
CA HIS A 194 -2.66 -3.69 9.85
C HIS A 194 -2.39 -2.93 8.54
N CYS A 195 -2.52 -3.58 7.38
CA CYS A 195 -2.31 -2.96 6.08
C CYS A 195 -3.44 -3.41 5.14
N PRO A 196 -4.64 -2.82 5.24
CA PRO A 196 -5.75 -3.36 4.49
C PRO A 196 -5.54 -3.24 2.98
N GLY A 197 -6.15 -4.17 2.25
CA GLY A 197 -5.88 -4.39 0.82
C GLY A 197 -4.59 -5.17 0.53
N LEU A 198 -3.68 -5.36 1.51
CA LEU A 198 -2.51 -6.23 1.36
C LEU A 198 -2.93 -7.68 1.54
N SER A 199 -2.77 -8.50 0.51
CA SER A 199 -3.03 -9.93 0.66
C SER A 199 -1.86 -10.65 1.35
N PRO A 200 -2.12 -11.71 2.14
CA PRO A 200 -1.08 -12.58 2.68
C PRO A 200 -0.13 -13.10 1.59
N ALA A 201 -0.65 -13.38 0.39
CA ALA A 201 0.13 -13.88 -0.74
C ALA A 201 1.17 -12.86 -1.23
N ILE A 202 0.83 -11.56 -1.28
CA ILE A 202 1.77 -10.50 -1.65
C ILE A 202 2.87 -10.36 -0.59
N LEU A 203 2.49 -10.31 0.69
CA LEU A 203 3.47 -10.20 1.78
C LEU A 203 4.39 -11.43 1.82
N LYS A 204 3.82 -12.64 1.70
CA LYS A 204 4.58 -13.89 1.59
C LYS A 204 5.56 -13.83 0.41
N SER A 205 5.11 -13.39 -0.76
CA SER A 205 5.96 -13.27 -1.95
C SER A 205 7.09 -12.27 -1.79
N LEU A 206 6.85 -11.15 -1.08
CA LEU A 206 7.88 -10.18 -0.71
C LEU A 206 8.93 -10.81 0.22
N LEU A 207 8.51 -11.46 1.30
CA LEU A 207 9.44 -12.10 2.25
C LEU A 207 10.28 -13.22 1.60
N ALA A 208 9.67 -13.94 0.65
CA ALA A 208 10.37 -14.91 -0.18
C ALA A 208 11.44 -14.24 -1.05
N GLN A 209 11.09 -13.13 -1.70
CA GLN A 209 12.01 -12.35 -2.54
C GLN A 209 13.18 -11.78 -1.74
N GLU A 210 12.91 -11.27 -0.54
CA GLU A 210 13.92 -10.57 0.28
C GLU A 210 14.93 -11.52 0.91
N SER A 211 14.48 -12.63 1.48
CA SER A 211 15.37 -13.50 2.27
C SER A 211 15.16 -14.99 2.07
N ASN A 212 14.20 -15.38 1.21
CA ASN A 212 13.69 -16.73 1.15
C ASN A 212 13.25 -17.26 2.54
N PHE A 213 12.52 -16.43 3.29
CA PHE A 213 12.06 -16.73 4.67
C PHE A 213 13.18 -16.99 5.69
N ARG A 214 14.38 -16.43 5.48
CA ARG A 214 15.52 -16.61 6.40
C ARG A 214 15.69 -15.37 7.30
N PRO A 215 15.30 -15.43 8.59
CA PRO A 215 15.34 -14.25 9.46
C PRO A 215 16.74 -13.81 9.87
N GLY A 216 17.73 -14.72 9.84
CA GLY A 216 19.11 -14.40 10.21
C GLY A 216 19.97 -13.78 9.10
N VAL A 217 19.40 -13.42 7.95
CA VAL A 217 20.18 -12.92 6.80
C VAL A 217 20.51 -11.45 6.99
N ILE A 218 21.80 -11.12 6.84
CA ILE A 218 22.30 -9.74 6.77
C ILE A 218 23.15 -9.62 5.52
N ASN A 219 22.85 -8.65 4.65
CA ASN A 219 23.62 -8.42 3.43
C ASN A 219 24.77 -7.42 3.64
N SER A 220 25.64 -7.30 2.65
CA SER A 220 26.81 -6.40 2.70
C SER A 220 26.47 -4.90 2.84
N TYR A 221 25.22 -4.52 2.52
CA TYR A 221 24.72 -3.15 2.63
C TYR A 221 24.02 -2.90 3.99
N GLY A 222 24.01 -3.89 4.88
CA GLY A 222 23.44 -3.78 6.23
C GLY A 222 21.93 -3.91 6.30
N TYR A 223 21.27 -4.38 5.23
CA TYR A 223 19.89 -4.82 5.30
C TYR A 223 19.83 -6.16 6.03
N ALA A 224 18.85 -6.33 6.90
CA ALA A 224 18.79 -7.46 7.81
C ALA A 224 17.38 -8.02 7.93
N GLY A 225 17.28 -9.31 8.22
CA GLY A 225 16.02 -9.93 8.58
C GLY A 225 15.29 -10.61 7.44
N ILE A 226 14.14 -11.18 7.80
CA ILE A 226 13.25 -11.86 6.86
C ILE A 226 12.70 -10.92 5.77
N ALA A 227 12.55 -9.64 6.10
CA ALA A 227 12.10 -8.59 5.21
C ALA A 227 13.24 -7.67 4.69
N GLN A 228 14.50 -8.01 4.99
CA GLN A 228 15.68 -7.23 4.61
C GLN A 228 15.51 -5.72 4.84
N PHE A 229 15.31 -5.30 6.09
CA PHE A 229 15.20 -3.88 6.41
C PHE A 229 16.54 -3.16 6.45
N GLY A 230 16.61 -2.00 5.81
CA GLY A 230 17.60 -0.98 6.13
C GLY A 230 17.32 -0.37 7.50
N ARG A 231 18.35 0.19 8.17
CA ARG A 231 18.23 0.71 9.54
C ARG A 231 17.19 1.83 9.69
N VAL A 232 17.10 2.72 8.70
CA VAL A 232 16.14 3.85 8.71
C VAL A 232 14.71 3.32 8.61
N ALA A 233 14.44 2.48 7.60
CA ALA A 233 13.13 1.89 7.36
C ALA A 233 12.65 1.01 8.54
N ALA A 234 13.56 0.29 9.20
CA ALA A 234 13.24 -0.47 10.40
C ALA A 234 12.74 0.42 11.55
N ARG A 235 13.44 1.54 11.83
CA ARG A 235 13.02 2.49 12.88
C ARG A 235 11.70 3.17 12.54
N GLU A 236 11.48 3.47 11.28
CA GLU A 236 10.24 4.06 10.77
C GLU A 236 9.01 3.19 11.08
N VAL A 237 9.17 1.86 11.10
CA VAL A 237 8.09 0.93 11.46
C VAL A 237 8.18 0.43 12.91
N GLY A 238 8.94 1.15 13.74
CA GLY A 238 9.02 0.93 15.19
C GLY A 238 9.96 -0.20 15.64
N LEU A 239 10.83 -0.71 14.77
CA LEU A 239 11.80 -1.74 15.15
C LEU A 239 13.03 -1.11 15.82
N ASN A 240 13.49 -1.75 16.90
CA ASN A 240 14.77 -1.44 17.52
C ASN A 240 15.91 -2.01 16.67
N VAL A 241 16.83 -1.13 16.27
CA VAL A 241 17.98 -1.48 15.42
C VAL A 241 19.25 -1.40 16.26
N GLY A 242 19.41 -2.41 17.13
CA GLY A 242 20.56 -2.59 18.01
C GLY A 242 21.86 -2.91 17.27
N ILE A 243 22.72 -3.70 17.91
CA ILE A 243 23.98 -4.15 17.30
C ILE A 243 23.63 -5.17 16.20
N ALA A 244 24.08 -4.92 14.96
CA ALA A 244 23.79 -5.79 13.83
C ALA A 244 24.21 -7.24 14.11
N GLY A 245 23.32 -8.19 13.88
CA GLY A 245 23.57 -9.62 14.12
C GLY A 245 23.35 -10.09 15.56
N SER A 246 23.01 -9.19 16.49
CA SER A 246 22.70 -9.53 17.88
C SER A 246 21.20 -9.70 18.12
N ALA A 247 20.83 -10.29 19.26
CA ALA A 247 19.44 -10.37 19.71
C ALA A 247 18.76 -8.99 19.92
N SER A 248 19.54 -7.90 20.01
CA SER A 248 19.02 -6.53 20.12
C SER A 248 18.59 -5.92 18.78
N ASP A 249 18.88 -6.59 17.65
CA ASP A 249 18.47 -6.16 16.31
C ASP A 249 17.14 -6.83 15.92
N GLU A 250 16.03 -6.16 16.20
CA GLU A 250 14.67 -6.71 16.01
C GLU A 250 14.32 -6.96 14.53
N ARG A 251 15.15 -6.48 13.59
CA ARG A 251 15.04 -6.88 12.19
C ARG A 251 15.20 -8.39 12.01
N LEU A 252 15.96 -9.04 12.89
CA LEU A 252 16.22 -10.49 12.87
C LEU A 252 15.11 -11.31 13.55
N ASP A 253 14.15 -10.67 14.21
CA ASP A 253 13.02 -11.32 14.87
C ASP A 253 11.81 -11.37 13.92
N PRO A 254 11.42 -12.54 13.37
CA PRO A 254 10.29 -12.64 12.45
C PRO A 254 8.97 -12.12 13.05
N SER A 255 8.76 -12.28 14.36
CA SER A 255 7.52 -11.87 15.02
C SER A 255 7.33 -10.35 15.02
N LYS A 256 8.43 -9.59 14.85
CA LYS A 256 8.43 -8.13 14.76
C LYS A 256 8.65 -7.64 13.33
N ALA A 257 9.58 -8.26 12.61
CA ALA A 257 9.96 -7.86 11.27
C ALA A 257 8.84 -8.08 10.24
N ILE A 258 8.04 -9.15 10.35
CA ILE A 258 6.94 -9.41 9.42
C ILE A 258 5.82 -8.34 9.57
N PRO A 259 5.30 -8.07 10.78
CA PRO A 259 4.40 -6.92 10.99
C PRO A 259 5.01 -5.58 10.57
N GLY A 260 6.31 -5.39 10.83
CA GLY A 260 7.04 -4.22 10.35
C GLY A 260 6.98 -4.07 8.83
N ALA A 261 7.03 -5.18 8.08
CA ALA A 261 7.06 -5.15 6.62
C ALA A 261 5.70 -4.73 6.05
N ALA A 262 4.61 -5.26 6.63
CA ALA A 262 3.26 -4.82 6.32
C ALA A 262 3.06 -3.32 6.62
N ARG A 263 3.53 -2.84 7.78
CA ARG A 263 3.49 -1.40 8.11
C ARG A 263 4.29 -0.55 7.13
N LEU A 264 5.48 -1.01 6.70
CA LEU A 264 6.29 -0.26 5.75
C LEU A 264 5.61 -0.15 4.39
N LEU A 265 4.98 -1.23 3.92
CA LEU A 265 4.17 -1.19 2.70
C LEU A 265 3.02 -0.19 2.82
N SER A 266 2.33 -0.15 3.97
CA SER A 266 1.27 0.84 4.26
C SER A 266 1.79 2.28 4.19
N VAL A 267 2.91 2.57 4.85
CA VAL A 267 3.56 3.90 4.80
C VAL A 267 3.93 4.30 3.37
N LYS A 268 4.45 3.36 2.58
CA LYS A 268 4.81 3.60 1.18
C LYS A 268 3.58 3.85 0.31
N ALA A 269 2.52 3.07 0.50
CA ALA A 269 1.25 3.28 -0.15
C ALA A 269 0.69 4.68 0.12
N GLN A 270 0.64 5.10 1.40
CA GLN A 270 0.19 6.43 1.79
C GLN A 270 1.01 7.53 1.10
N ARG A 271 2.35 7.44 1.18
CA ARG A 271 3.23 8.45 0.58
C ARG A 271 3.06 8.54 -0.93
N LEU A 272 2.93 7.41 -1.62
CA LEU A 272 2.67 7.40 -3.05
C LEU A 272 1.31 8.03 -3.39
N SER A 273 0.28 7.79 -2.57
CA SER A 273 -1.02 8.45 -2.73
C SER A 273 -0.89 9.98 -2.67
N GLU A 274 -0.15 10.49 -1.68
CA GLU A 274 0.06 11.92 -1.47
C GLU A 274 0.92 12.56 -2.58
N MET A 275 2.02 11.91 -2.98
CA MET A 275 3.01 12.52 -3.87
C MET A 275 2.79 12.24 -5.37
N ALA A 276 2.16 11.11 -5.70
CA ALA A 276 2.11 10.60 -7.07
C ALA A 276 0.69 10.25 -7.53
N PHE A 277 -0.04 9.39 -6.83
CA PHE A 277 -1.30 8.84 -7.36
C PHE A 277 -2.39 9.90 -7.53
N SER A 278 -2.53 10.79 -6.54
CA SER A 278 -3.47 11.92 -6.61
C SER A 278 -3.19 12.87 -7.79
N ARG A 279 -1.92 12.94 -8.24
CA ARG A 279 -1.46 13.86 -9.30
C ARG A 279 -1.46 13.21 -10.68
N TYR A 280 -0.92 12.02 -10.78
CA TYR A 280 -0.61 11.36 -12.04
C TYR A 280 -1.57 10.24 -12.39
N GLY A 281 -2.48 9.85 -11.49
CA GLY A 281 -3.45 8.77 -11.72
C GLY A 281 -3.36 7.69 -10.64
N GLN A 282 -4.52 7.19 -10.22
CA GLN A 282 -4.65 6.18 -9.17
C GLN A 282 -4.56 4.77 -9.77
N PRO A 283 -3.49 4.00 -9.50
CA PRO A 283 -3.48 2.58 -9.79
C PRO A 283 -4.43 1.84 -8.84
N ASN A 284 -5.05 0.76 -9.32
CA ASN A 284 -6.02 -0.05 -8.57
C ASN A 284 -5.59 -1.52 -8.56
N GLY A 285 -6.11 -2.30 -7.59
CA GLY A 285 -5.93 -3.74 -7.50
C GLY A 285 -4.46 -4.16 -7.53
N ILE A 286 -4.13 -5.10 -8.42
CA ILE A 286 -2.76 -5.59 -8.60
C ILE A 286 -1.80 -4.49 -9.05
N GLU A 287 -2.24 -3.55 -9.89
CA GLU A 287 -1.38 -2.45 -10.35
C GLU A 287 -0.92 -1.62 -9.15
N PHE A 288 -1.83 -1.28 -8.23
CA PHE A 288 -1.49 -0.54 -7.01
C PHE A 288 -0.32 -1.20 -6.25
N TRP A 289 -0.41 -2.51 -6.03
CA TRP A 289 0.63 -3.24 -5.32
C TRP A 289 1.95 -3.36 -6.10
N LYS A 290 1.93 -3.31 -7.44
CA LYS A 290 3.18 -3.19 -8.23
C LYS A 290 3.90 -1.88 -7.91
N PHE A 291 3.19 -0.76 -7.86
CA PHE A 291 3.80 0.55 -7.52
C PHE A 291 4.33 0.56 -6.08
N VAL A 292 3.57 0.04 -5.11
CA VAL A 292 3.98 0.03 -3.69
C VAL A 292 5.19 -0.88 -3.47
N THR A 293 5.21 -2.08 -4.06
CA THR A 293 6.36 -2.99 -3.95
C THR A 293 7.59 -2.48 -4.71
N ALA A 294 7.40 -1.80 -5.85
CA ALA A 294 8.48 -1.09 -6.51
C ALA A 294 9.08 0.02 -5.63
N ALA A 295 8.25 0.77 -4.90
CA ALA A 295 8.72 1.76 -3.94
C ALA A 295 9.38 1.13 -2.70
N TYR A 296 9.03 -0.11 -2.36
CA TYR A 296 9.73 -0.88 -1.33
C TYR A 296 11.20 -1.08 -1.70
N ASN A 297 11.46 -1.49 -2.94
CA ASN A 297 12.81 -1.73 -3.45
C ASN A 297 13.57 -0.46 -3.89
N GLY A 298 12.90 0.40 -4.66
CA GLY A 298 13.51 1.54 -5.36
C GLY A 298 13.28 2.91 -4.72
N GLY A 299 12.47 2.97 -3.66
CA GLY A 299 12.05 4.20 -2.99
C GLY A 299 10.89 4.92 -3.69
N GLU A 300 10.08 5.62 -2.89
CA GLU A 300 8.88 6.33 -3.31
C GLU A 300 9.20 7.42 -4.36
N GLY A 301 10.30 8.15 -4.19
CA GLY A 301 10.70 9.23 -5.10
C GLY A 301 11.03 8.76 -6.51
N THR A 302 11.64 7.57 -6.66
CA THR A 302 11.92 6.97 -7.97
C THR A 302 10.63 6.63 -8.69
N VAL A 303 9.68 6.01 -7.98
CA VAL A 303 8.37 5.63 -8.53
C VAL A 303 7.54 6.87 -8.88
N ALA A 304 7.50 7.88 -8.00
CA ALA A 304 6.77 9.12 -8.25
C ALA A 304 7.29 9.87 -9.48
N LEU A 305 8.61 9.94 -9.65
CA LEU A 305 9.21 10.55 -10.84
C LEU A 305 8.89 9.74 -12.11
N ALA A 306 8.97 8.42 -12.04
CA ALA A 306 8.60 7.56 -13.17
C ALA A 306 7.13 7.76 -13.56
N MET A 307 6.21 7.87 -12.60
CA MET A 307 4.81 8.20 -12.88
C MET A 307 4.64 9.57 -13.55
N GLY A 308 5.36 10.59 -13.08
CA GLY A 308 5.33 11.91 -13.71
C GLY A 308 5.84 11.90 -15.16
N ASN A 309 6.87 11.09 -15.45
CA ASN A 309 7.37 10.88 -16.82
C ASN A 309 6.37 10.11 -17.69
N ALA A 310 5.74 9.07 -17.16
CA ALA A 310 4.71 8.30 -17.84
C ALA A 310 3.48 9.16 -18.14
N TYR A 311 3.08 10.02 -17.21
CA TYR A 311 1.98 10.97 -17.41
C TYR A 311 2.27 11.94 -18.57
N ARG A 312 3.48 12.50 -18.66
CA ARG A 312 3.87 13.37 -19.78
C ARG A 312 3.83 12.64 -21.12
N THR A 313 4.34 11.40 -21.15
CA THR A 313 4.26 10.53 -22.32
C THR A 313 2.79 10.27 -22.72
N GLY A 314 1.92 10.00 -21.74
CA GLY A 314 0.49 9.84 -21.94
C GLY A 314 -0.18 11.10 -22.50
N MET A 315 0.22 12.29 -22.05
CA MET A 315 -0.27 13.57 -22.60
C MET A 315 0.14 13.77 -24.07
N GLU A 316 1.37 13.41 -24.43
CA GLU A 316 1.85 13.48 -25.81
C GLU A 316 1.07 12.51 -26.72
N GLN A 317 0.86 11.27 -26.25
CA GLN A 317 0.04 10.29 -26.96
C GLN A 317 -1.42 10.72 -27.10
N ALA A 318 -1.99 11.36 -26.07
CA ALA A 318 -3.34 11.88 -26.12
C ALA A 318 -3.48 12.97 -27.19
N ARG A 319 -2.54 13.92 -27.23
CA ARG A 319 -2.51 14.98 -28.26
C ARG A 319 -2.34 14.42 -29.67
N ALA A 320 -1.48 13.41 -29.85
CA ALA A 320 -1.31 12.74 -31.13
C ALA A 320 -2.60 12.06 -31.63
N LYS A 321 -3.51 11.71 -30.71
CA LYS A 321 -4.85 11.18 -31.00
C LYS A 321 -5.93 12.26 -31.15
N GLY A 322 -5.56 13.55 -31.10
CA GLY A 322 -6.51 14.65 -31.15
C GLY A 322 -7.31 14.89 -29.87
N LEU A 323 -6.96 14.23 -28.75
CA LEU A 323 -7.61 14.46 -27.46
C LEU A 323 -7.13 15.79 -26.87
N VAL A 324 -8.04 16.53 -26.25
CA VAL A 324 -7.76 17.83 -25.61
C VAL A 324 -8.42 17.91 -24.23
N GLY A 325 -8.06 18.95 -23.45
CA GLY A 325 -8.70 19.24 -22.16
C GLY A 325 -8.72 18.06 -21.19
N THR A 326 -9.89 17.80 -20.62
CA THR A 326 -10.11 16.76 -19.59
C THR A 326 -9.94 15.34 -20.13
N GLU A 327 -10.22 15.10 -21.42
CA GLU A 327 -10.05 13.79 -22.04
C GLU A 327 -8.57 13.42 -22.16
N ALA A 328 -7.74 14.39 -22.57
CA ALA A 328 -6.30 14.19 -22.64
C ALA A 328 -5.69 13.91 -21.26
N VAL A 329 -6.11 14.68 -20.24
CA VAL A 329 -5.70 14.45 -18.85
C VAL A 329 -6.13 13.07 -18.36
N SER A 330 -7.37 12.68 -18.61
CA SER A 330 -7.89 11.36 -18.20
C SER A 330 -7.13 10.22 -18.89
N PHE A 331 -6.81 10.37 -20.17
CA PHE A 331 -5.97 9.42 -20.90
C PHE A 331 -4.57 9.32 -20.25
N ALA A 332 -3.92 10.45 -20.01
CA ALA A 332 -2.58 10.50 -19.42
C ALA A 332 -2.56 9.91 -18.00
N ARG A 333 -3.60 10.17 -17.19
CA ARG A 333 -3.72 9.59 -15.84
C ARG A 333 -3.84 8.07 -15.90
N ARG A 334 -4.75 7.55 -16.73
CA ARG A 334 -4.89 6.11 -16.94
C ARG A 334 -3.59 5.48 -17.45
N HIS A 335 -2.88 6.16 -18.35
CA HIS A 335 -1.60 5.69 -18.87
C HIS A 335 -0.55 5.55 -17.77
N ALA A 336 -0.40 6.55 -16.90
CA ALA A 336 0.58 6.53 -15.82
C ALA A 336 0.23 5.59 -14.65
N SER A 337 -1.04 5.17 -14.52
CA SER A 337 -1.51 4.20 -13.52
C SER A 337 -1.24 2.73 -13.88
N VAL A 338 -0.59 2.46 -15.02
CA VAL A 338 -0.24 1.09 -15.45
C VAL A 338 1.27 0.90 -15.37
N TRP A 339 1.72 -0.06 -14.57
CA TRP A 339 3.13 -0.33 -14.28
C TRP A 339 3.96 -0.60 -15.54
N ASP A 340 3.41 -1.34 -16.51
CA ASP A 340 4.14 -1.67 -17.72
C ASP A 340 4.43 -0.44 -18.60
N ASN A 341 3.60 0.60 -18.53
CA ASN A 341 3.86 1.88 -19.20
C ASN A 341 5.04 2.64 -18.60
N LEU A 342 5.39 2.38 -17.33
CA LEU A 342 6.61 2.95 -16.74
C LEU A 342 7.87 2.26 -17.25
N LYS A 343 7.80 0.99 -17.64
CA LYS A 343 8.95 0.16 -18.03
C LYS A 343 9.21 0.15 -19.54
N ILE A 344 8.17 0.30 -20.35
CA ILE A 344 8.30 0.13 -21.80
C ILE A 344 9.32 1.13 -22.40
N GLY A 345 10.30 0.62 -23.15
CA GLY A 345 11.39 1.41 -23.73
C GLY A 345 12.74 1.31 -23.00
N GLY A 346 12.89 0.44 -21.99
CA GLY A 346 14.19 0.19 -21.34
C GLY A 346 14.71 1.41 -20.58
N MET A 347 15.97 1.77 -20.75
CA MET A 347 16.54 2.98 -20.10
C MET A 347 15.92 4.30 -20.57
N ASN A 348 15.29 4.31 -21.75
CA ASN A 348 14.55 5.47 -22.25
C ASN A 348 13.12 5.55 -21.69
N SER A 349 12.66 4.50 -21.01
CA SER A 349 11.34 4.46 -20.37
C SER A 349 11.23 5.48 -19.22
N PRO A 350 10.00 5.81 -18.78
CA PRO A 350 9.79 6.63 -17.59
C PRO A 350 10.56 6.16 -16.35
N LEU A 351 10.61 4.84 -16.09
CA LEU A 351 11.35 4.25 -14.98
C LEU A 351 12.86 4.30 -15.21
N GLY A 352 13.31 4.03 -16.44
CA GLY A 352 14.74 4.10 -16.79
C GLY A 352 15.33 5.49 -16.57
N GLN A 353 14.59 6.53 -16.97
CA GLN A 353 14.97 7.93 -16.72
C GLN A 353 14.99 8.25 -15.21
N ALA A 354 14.02 7.76 -14.45
CA ALA A 354 13.99 7.96 -13.00
C ALA A 354 15.18 7.26 -12.31
N ALA A 355 15.46 6.01 -12.70
CA ALA A 355 16.60 5.25 -12.20
C ALA A 355 17.94 5.94 -12.53
N ALA A 356 18.10 6.46 -13.74
CA ALA A 356 19.28 7.24 -14.13
C ALA A 356 19.47 8.50 -13.28
N ARG A 357 18.38 9.15 -12.86
CA ARG A 357 18.46 10.35 -12.01
C ARG A 357 18.88 10.01 -10.57
N PHE A 358 18.28 9.00 -9.95
CA PHE A 358 18.54 8.67 -8.55
C PHE A 358 19.77 7.78 -8.35
N PHE A 359 20.13 6.97 -9.36
CA PHE A 359 21.19 5.97 -9.28
C PHE A 359 22.12 6.05 -10.50
N PRO A 360 22.75 7.20 -10.79
CA PRO A 360 23.46 7.43 -12.06
C PRO A 360 24.58 6.41 -12.36
N LYS A 361 25.19 5.82 -11.32
CA LYS A 361 26.28 4.85 -11.47
C LYS A 361 25.81 3.40 -11.71
N ILE A 362 24.57 3.09 -11.38
CA ILE A 362 24.00 1.72 -11.42
C ILE A 362 22.57 1.75 -12.00
N ALA A 363 22.34 2.66 -12.94
CA ALA A 363 21.00 3.01 -13.41
C ALA A 363 20.32 1.83 -14.11
N VAL A 364 21.08 1.07 -14.90
CA VAL A 364 20.60 -0.10 -15.64
C VAL A 364 20.21 -1.21 -14.67
N GLU A 365 21.08 -1.49 -13.70
CA GLU A 365 20.85 -2.48 -12.66
C GLU A 365 19.61 -2.12 -11.84
N LYS A 366 19.49 -0.85 -11.42
CA LYS A 366 18.33 -0.39 -10.64
C LYS A 366 17.05 -0.37 -11.46
N TYR A 367 17.09 -0.03 -12.74
CA TYR A 367 15.93 -0.15 -13.63
C TYR A 367 15.43 -1.60 -13.67
N HIS A 368 16.32 -2.57 -13.88
CA HIS A 368 15.96 -3.98 -13.92
C HIS A 368 15.49 -4.50 -12.57
N GLU A 369 16.18 -4.15 -11.49
CA GLU A 369 15.84 -4.52 -10.13
C GLU A 369 14.43 -4.04 -9.78
N ILE A 370 14.18 -2.73 -9.86
CA ILE A 370 12.88 -2.13 -9.50
C ILE A 370 11.77 -2.64 -10.44
N GLY A 371 12.04 -2.67 -11.75
CA GLY A 371 11.09 -3.09 -12.77
C GLY A 371 10.62 -4.53 -12.61
N ASN A 372 11.55 -5.44 -12.34
CA ASN A 372 11.27 -6.88 -12.20
C ASN A 372 10.76 -7.23 -10.80
N TYR A 373 11.22 -6.54 -9.75
CA TYR A 373 10.87 -6.84 -8.37
C TYR A 373 9.35 -6.84 -8.14
N ALA A 374 8.67 -5.79 -8.59
CA ALA A 374 7.21 -5.69 -8.50
C ALA A 374 6.50 -6.82 -9.27
N THR A 375 6.92 -7.08 -10.52
CA THR A 375 6.32 -8.13 -11.35
C THR A 375 6.54 -9.52 -10.75
N GLN A 376 7.73 -9.80 -10.20
CA GLN A 376 8.05 -11.08 -9.57
C GLN A 376 7.21 -11.34 -8.32
N ILE A 377 7.07 -10.35 -7.42
CA ILE A 377 6.25 -10.49 -6.21
C ILE A 377 4.80 -10.80 -6.58
N ILE A 378 4.22 -10.02 -7.49
CA ILE A 378 2.83 -10.22 -7.91
C ILE A 378 2.65 -11.58 -8.60
N SER A 379 3.58 -11.98 -9.47
CA SER A 379 3.49 -13.27 -10.16
C SER A 379 3.49 -14.47 -9.21
N ARG A 380 4.26 -14.40 -8.12
CA ARG A 380 4.28 -15.45 -7.08
C ARG A 380 3.03 -15.44 -6.21
N ALA A 381 2.44 -14.27 -6.01
CA ALA A 381 1.22 -14.12 -5.23
C ALA A 381 -0.04 -14.64 -5.97
N ALA A 382 0.03 -14.80 -7.30
CA ALA A 382 -1.07 -15.29 -8.13
C ALA A 382 -1.14 -16.82 -8.24
N VAL A 383 -0.14 -17.53 -7.70
CA VAL A 383 -0.06 -19.01 -7.64
C VAL A 383 -0.52 -19.47 -6.27
#